data_AF-A0A8S4QX18-F1
#
_entry.id   AF-A0A8S4QX18-F1
#
_cell.length_a   1.000
_cell.length_b   1.000
_cell.length_c   1.000
_cell.angle_alpha   90.00
_cell.angle_beta   90.00
_cell.angle_gamma   90.00
#
_symmetry.space_group_name_H-M   'P 1'
#
loop_
_entity.id
_entity.type
_entity.pdbx_description
1 polymer ?
#
loop_
_entity_poly.entity_id
_entity_poly.type
_entity_poly.pdbx_seq_one_letter_code
_entity_poly.pdbx_strand_id
1 'polypeptide(L)'
;MLETPLYWSEVSGTTRVWVGLVPHQRLFETGAGSALWVNEADKAPPGFPSIAAPPTTMVVEVGHTATLPCQASGSPSPRIRWLWNSLPLDVASNPRYALLNDKMH
;
A
#
# COMPACT_ATOMS: atom_id res chain seq x y z
N MET A 1 20.99 30.85 6.45
CA MET A 1 22.06 29.91 6.82
C MET A 1 21.55 29.07 7.97
N LEU A 2 20.98 27.90 7.67
CA LEU A 2 20.68 26.83 8.62
C LEU A 2 20.77 25.54 7.80
N GLU A 3 21.99 25.01 7.67
CA GLU A 3 22.19 23.67 7.14
C GLU A 3 21.73 22.69 8.21
N THR A 4 20.59 22.04 7.99
CA THR A 4 20.15 20.95 8.86
C THR A 4 21.08 19.76 8.64
N PRO A 5 21.73 19.21 9.68
CA PRO A 5 22.68 18.12 9.51
C PRO A 5 21.95 16.86 9.08
N LEU A 6 22.26 16.36 7.89
CA LEU A 6 21.88 15.02 7.43
C LEU A 6 22.64 14.01 8.30
N TYR A 7 21.95 13.32 9.20
CA TYR A 7 22.57 12.30 10.05
C TYR A 7 22.37 10.91 9.47
N TRP A 8 23.43 10.10 9.50
CA TRP A 8 23.40 8.69 9.12
C TRP A 8 22.87 7.84 10.28
N SER A 9 21.92 6.95 10.00
CA SER A 9 21.61 5.85 10.91
C SER A 9 21.84 4.52 10.21
N GLU A 10 22.76 3.73 10.75
CA GLU A 10 23.03 2.38 10.30
C GLU A 10 22.09 1.41 11.03
N VAL A 11 21.19 0.76 10.29
CA VAL A 11 20.35 -0.31 10.83
C VAL A 11 20.87 -1.61 10.22
N SER A 12 21.76 -2.25 10.96
CA SER A 12 22.40 -3.54 10.66
C SER A 12 23.12 -3.65 9.31
N GLY A 13 24.38 -3.20 9.25
CA GLY A 13 25.49 -3.73 8.43
C GLY A 13 25.39 -3.81 6.90
N THR A 14 24.21 -3.63 6.30
CA THR A 14 23.97 -3.70 4.84
C THR A 14 22.96 -2.67 4.34
N THR A 15 22.27 -1.97 5.25
CA THR A 15 21.24 -0.98 4.90
C THR A 15 21.64 0.41 5.38
N ARG A 16 21.71 1.37 4.46
CA ARG A 16 21.95 2.80 4.77
C ARG A 16 20.65 3.57 4.57
N VAL A 17 20.23 4.34 5.57
CA VAL A 17 18.97 5.10 5.57
C VAL A 17 19.27 6.61 5.58
N TRP A 18 18.53 7.37 4.78
CA TRP A 18 18.53 8.84 4.82
C TRP A 18 17.39 9.31 5.73
N VAL A 19 17.72 9.96 6.84
CA VAL A 19 16.72 10.63 7.68
C VAL A 19 16.86 12.14 7.46
N GLY A 20 16.05 12.68 6.54
CA GLY A 20 15.96 14.11 6.25
C GLY A 20 14.63 14.42 5.58
N LEU A 21 13.91 15.43 6.07
CA LEU A 21 12.68 15.93 5.45
C LEU A 21 13.07 16.72 4.20
N VAL A 22 13.12 16.05 3.05
CA VAL A 22 13.29 16.71 1.75
C VAL A 22 11.97 16.61 0.99
N PRO A 23 11.39 17.74 0.53
CA PRO A 23 10.20 17.68 -0.32
C PRO A 23 10.56 16.89 -1.59
N HIS A 24 9.71 15.94 -2.00
CA HIS A 24 9.94 15.11 -3.21
C HIS A 24 11.13 14.11 -3.17
N GLN A 25 11.38 13.40 -2.05
CA GLN A 25 12.49 12.41 -2.00
C GLN A 25 12.15 10.96 -1.63
N ARG A 26 13.02 10.08 -2.16
CA ARG A 26 13.12 8.62 -2.00
C ARG A 26 13.52 8.29 -0.56
N LEU A 27 12.61 7.70 0.22
CA LEU A 27 12.82 7.45 1.65
C LEU A 27 13.54 6.14 1.95
N PHE A 28 13.50 5.19 1.02
CA PHE A 28 14.04 3.86 1.24
C PHE A 28 14.50 3.25 -0.08
N GLU A 29 15.69 2.68 -0.10
CA GLU A 29 16.15 1.76 -1.13
C GLU A 29 16.36 0.40 -0.48
N THR A 30 15.59 -0.61 -0.87
CA THR A 30 15.94 -1.98 -0.51
C THR A 30 17.21 -2.38 -1.26
N GLY A 31 17.97 -3.36 -0.74
CA GLY A 31 19.09 -3.97 -1.48
C GLY A 31 18.68 -4.58 -2.84
N ALA A 32 17.38 -4.65 -3.14
CA ALA A 32 16.81 -5.05 -4.42
C ALA A 32 16.50 -3.86 -5.38
N GLY A 33 16.99 -2.65 -5.09
CA GLY A 33 16.79 -1.47 -5.94
C GLY A 33 15.36 -0.91 -5.95
N SER A 34 14.53 -1.29 -4.98
CA SER A 34 13.16 -0.76 -4.87
C SER A 34 13.16 0.52 -4.05
N ALA A 35 12.73 1.62 -4.67
CA ALA A 35 12.62 2.94 -4.08
C ALA A 35 11.20 3.21 -3.55
N LEU A 36 11.05 3.56 -2.27
CA LEU A 36 9.77 4.03 -1.72
C LEU A 36 9.70 5.56 -1.77
N TRP A 37 8.65 6.09 -2.40
CA TRP A 37 8.34 7.52 -2.44
C TRP A 37 7.15 7.80 -1.51
N VAL A 38 7.23 8.87 -0.73
CA VAL A 38 6.11 9.32 0.10
C VAL A 38 5.69 10.69 -0.41
N ASN A 39 4.41 10.79 -0.76
CA ASN A 39 3.74 12.03 -1.06
C ASN A 39 2.89 12.46 0.13
N GLU A 40 2.79 13.77 0.35
CA GLU A 40 1.73 14.30 1.20
C GLU A 40 0.37 14.01 0.55
N ALA A 41 -0.67 13.82 1.37
CA ALA A 41 -1.98 13.36 0.90
C ALA A 41 -2.63 14.35 -0.07
N ASP A 42 -2.43 15.65 0.16
CA ASP A 42 -2.89 16.78 -0.65
C ASP A 42 -2.04 17.01 -1.91
N LYS A 43 -0.86 16.38 -2.01
CA LYS A 43 0.09 16.54 -3.11
C LYS A 43 0.23 15.28 -3.96
N ALA A 44 -0.77 14.40 -3.93
CA ALA A 44 -0.79 13.22 -4.78
C ALA A 44 -0.89 13.62 -6.27
N PRO A 45 -0.15 12.96 -7.18
CA PRO A 45 -0.22 13.26 -8.60
C PRO A 45 -1.62 12.96 -9.19
N PRO A 46 -2.01 13.61 -10.30
CA PRO A 46 -3.27 13.29 -10.98
C PRO A 46 -3.34 11.81 -11.37
N GLY A 47 -4.48 11.18 -11.12
CA GLY A 47 -4.69 9.75 -11.40
C GLY A 47 -4.13 8.80 -10.33
N PHE A 48 -3.56 9.32 -9.24
CA PHE A 48 -3.13 8.50 -8.11
C PHE A 48 -4.31 7.68 -7.54
N PRO A 49 -4.11 6.40 -7.22
CA PRO A 49 -5.18 5.55 -6.75
C PRO A 49 -5.69 5.98 -5.38
N SER A 50 -6.99 6.19 -5.27
CA SER A 50 -7.69 6.50 -4.02
C SER A 50 -8.72 5.42 -3.72
N ILE A 51 -8.75 4.96 -2.47
CA ILE A 51 -9.78 4.05 -1.99
C ILE A 51 -11.02 4.90 -1.68
N ALA A 52 -12.11 4.70 -2.42
CA ALA A 52 -13.35 5.47 -2.26
C ALA A 52 -14.00 5.21 -0.89
N ALA A 53 -14.00 3.94 -0.46
CA ALA A 53 -14.42 3.56 0.88
C ALA A 53 -13.58 2.37 1.37
N PRO A 54 -12.94 2.48 2.56
CA PRO A 54 -12.29 1.33 3.16
C PRO A 54 -13.33 0.29 3.61
N PRO A 55 -13.01 -1.01 3.55
CA PRO A 55 -13.88 -2.04 4.09
C PRO A 55 -14.10 -1.83 5.60
N THR A 56 -15.34 -1.95 6.05
CA THR A 56 -15.70 -1.88 7.46
C THR A 56 -15.53 -3.23 8.14
N THR A 57 -15.27 -3.22 9.45
CA THR A 57 -15.27 -4.44 10.26
C THR A 57 -16.66 -5.10 10.21
N MET A 58 -16.69 -6.39 9.87
CA MET A 58 -17.92 -7.18 9.80
C MET A 58 -17.81 -8.40 10.71
N VAL A 59 -18.93 -8.77 11.33
CA VAL A 59 -19.09 -10.01 12.09
C VAL A 59 -20.02 -10.92 11.29
N VAL A 60 -19.57 -12.14 11.03
CA VAL A 60 -20.29 -13.13 10.22
C VAL A 60 -20.34 -14.43 10.99
N GLU A 61 -21.50 -15.09 10.95
CA GLU A 61 -21.67 -16.41 11.54
C GLU A 61 -20.80 -17.46 10.84
N VAL A 62 -20.31 -18.43 11.60
CA VAL A 62 -19.50 -19.53 11.06
C VAL A 62 -20.30 -20.28 9.99
N GLY A 63 -19.65 -20.52 8.85
CA GLY A 63 -20.26 -21.21 7.70
C GLY A 63 -20.94 -20.29 6.69
N HIS A 64 -21.11 -19.00 7.00
CA HIS A 64 -21.62 -18.01 6.05
C HIS A 64 -20.51 -17.31 5.28
N THR A 65 -20.86 -16.72 4.14
CA THR A 65 -19.92 -15.99 3.29
C THR A 65 -19.78 -14.54 3.75
N ALA A 66 -18.54 -14.11 3.97
CA ALA A 66 -18.21 -12.71 4.23
C ALA A 66 -17.78 -12.01 2.95
N THR A 67 -18.46 -10.94 2.57
CA THR A 67 -18.09 -10.10 1.42
C THR A 67 -17.47 -8.80 1.90
N LEU A 68 -16.21 -8.56 1.52
CA LEU A 68 -15.49 -7.33 1.85
C LEU A 68 -15.48 -6.41 0.63
N PRO A 69 -16.24 -5.30 0.63
CA PRO A 69 -16.25 -4.37 -0.50
C PRO A 69 -14.94 -3.58 -0.54
N CYS A 70 -14.38 -3.40 -1.74
CA CYS A 70 -13.28 -2.50 -1.98
C CYS A 70 -13.52 -1.77 -3.30
N GLN A 71 -13.69 -0.45 -3.21
CA GLN A 71 -13.80 0.42 -4.37
C GLN A 71 -12.59 1.34 -4.38
N ALA A 72 -11.84 1.33 -5.47
CA ALA A 72 -10.75 2.27 -5.69
C ALA A 72 -10.89 2.91 -7.06
N SER A 73 -10.60 4.21 -7.10
CA SER A 73 -10.53 5.01 -8.32
C SER A 73 -9.09 5.38 -8.60
N GLY A 74 -8.74 5.52 -9.86
CA GLY A 74 -7.39 5.89 -10.29
C GLY A 74 -7.29 5.81 -11.80
N SER A 75 -6.29 6.48 -12.37
CA SER A 75 -6.04 6.46 -13.80
C SER A 75 -4.55 6.23 -14.05
N PRO A 76 -4.14 5.05 -14.54
CA PRO A 76 -4.97 3.92 -15.01
C PRO A 76 -5.67 3.17 -13.86
N SER A 77 -6.69 2.36 -14.19
CA SER A 77 -7.48 1.61 -13.20
C SER A 77 -6.58 0.79 -12.26
N PRO A 78 -6.70 0.97 -10.94
CA PRO A 78 -5.82 0.30 -9.99
C PRO A 78 -6.07 -1.20 -9.92
N ARG A 79 -5.00 -1.96 -9.62
CA ARG A 79 -5.11 -3.39 -9.31
C ARG A 79 -5.27 -3.58 -7.80
N ILE A 80 -6.38 -4.17 -7.39
CA ILE A 80 -6.65 -4.47 -5.98
C ILE A 80 -5.97 -5.78 -5.59
N ARG A 81 -5.34 -5.78 -4.41
CA ARG A 81 -4.77 -6.97 -3.77
C ARG A 81 -5.19 -6.99 -2.32
N TRP A 82 -5.60 -8.17 -1.84
CA TRP A 82 -5.98 -8.36 -0.45
C TRP A 82 -4.84 -9.00 0.34
N LEU A 83 -4.69 -8.55 1.59
CA LEU A 83 -3.75 -9.09 2.55
C LEU A 83 -4.52 -9.68 3.72
N TRP A 84 -4.11 -10.85 4.18
CA TRP A 84 -4.57 -11.47 5.42
C TRP A 84 -3.39 -11.59 6.37
N ASN A 85 -3.48 -10.97 7.55
CA ASN A 85 -2.39 -10.94 8.53
C ASN A 85 -1.04 -10.58 7.89
N SER A 86 -1.01 -9.46 7.16
CA SER A 86 0.13 -8.93 6.38
C SER A 86 0.68 -9.83 5.26
N LEU A 87 0.05 -10.98 4.97
CA LEU A 87 0.43 -11.87 3.88
C LEU A 87 -0.51 -11.75 2.68
N PRO A 88 -0.01 -11.83 1.44
CA PRO A 88 -0.86 -11.90 0.26
C PRO A 88 -1.86 -13.06 0.35
N LEU A 89 -3.13 -12.76 0.13
CA LEU A 89 -4.15 -13.79 0.02
C LEU A 89 -3.93 -14.59 -1.27
N ASP A 90 -3.72 -15.89 -1.11
CA ASP A 90 -3.64 -16.81 -2.23
C ASP A 90 -5.05 -17.33 -2.58
N VAL A 91 -5.68 -16.60 -3.50
CA VAL A 91 -6.98 -16.96 -4.08
C VAL A 91 -6.91 -18.16 -5.03
N ALA A 92 -5.72 -18.56 -5.49
CA ALA A 92 -5.59 -19.69 -6.40
C ALA A 92 -5.51 -21.03 -5.66
N SER A 93 -4.89 -21.07 -4.48
CA SER A 93 -4.74 -22.31 -3.71
C SER A 93 -5.90 -22.60 -2.76
N ASN A 94 -6.68 -21.60 -2.37
CA ASN A 94 -7.74 -21.77 -1.38
C ASN A 94 -9.14 -21.52 -1.96
N PRO A 95 -9.99 -22.58 -2.08
CA PRO A 95 -11.33 -22.45 -2.65
C PRO A 95 -12.30 -21.63 -1.78
N ARG A 96 -11.93 -21.28 -0.54
CA ARG A 96 -12.74 -20.42 0.33
C ARG A 96 -12.60 -18.93 0.03
N TYR A 97 -11.64 -18.54 -0.80
CA TYR A 97 -11.47 -17.15 -1.21
C TYR A 97 -11.87 -16.98 -2.67
N ALA A 98 -12.74 -16.00 -2.92
CA ALA A 98 -13.15 -15.64 -4.27
C ALA A 98 -12.96 -14.13 -4.47
N LEU A 99 -12.27 -13.75 -5.54
CA LEU A 99 -12.21 -12.36 -5.95
C LEU A 99 -13.47 -12.03 -6.75
N LEU A 100 -14.33 -11.21 -6.15
CA LEU A 100 -15.50 -10.68 -6.84
C LEU A 100 -15.04 -9.47 -7.67
N ASN A 101 -15.01 -9.62 -8.99
CA ASN A 101 -14.80 -8.49 -9.88
C ASN A 101 -16.12 -7.75 -10.01
N ASP A 102 -16.23 -6.57 -9.39
CA ASP A 102 -17.32 -5.68 -9.72
C ASP A 102 -17.02 -5.10 -11.11
N LYS A 103 -17.62 -5.71 -12.14
CA LYS A 103 -17.64 -5.10 -13.46
C LYS A 103 -18.56 -3.89 -13.36
N MET A 104 -17.97 -2.73 -13.12
CA MET A 104 -18.60 -1.45 -13.39
C MET A 104 -18.90 -1.42 -14.90
N HIS A 105 -20.16 -1.67 -15.25
CA HIS A 105 -20.71 -1.42 -16.59
C HIS A 105 -21.06 0.06 -16.71
#